data_AF-A0A945BBY3-F1
#
_entry.id   AF-A0A945BBY3-F1
#
_cell.length_a   1.000
_cell.length_b   1.000
_cell.length_c   1.000
_cell.angle_alpha   90.00
_cell.angle_beta   90.00
_cell.angle_gamma   90.00
#
_symmetry.space_group_name_H-M   'P 1'
#
loop_
_entity.id
_entity.type
_entity.pdbx_description
1 polymer ?
#
loop_
_entity_poly.entity_id
_entity_poly.type
_entity_poly.pdbx_seq_one_letter_code
_entity_poly.pdbx_strand_id
1 'polypeptide(L)' 'RCRVTGRPHGVYSKFGLCRNKLRESAMRGEVPGLVKSSW' A
#
# COMPACT_ATOMS: atom_id res chain seq x y z
N ARG A 1 -10.71 -5.55 -3.28
CA ARG A 1 -9.68 -6.19 -4.13
C ARG A 1 -8.56 -5.19 -4.40
N CYS A 2 -7.30 -5.64 -4.52
CA CYS A 2 -6.17 -4.78 -4.89
C CYS A 2 -6.31 -4.32 -6.35
N ARG A 3 -6.17 -3.02 -6.63
CA ARG A 3 -6.28 -2.47 -7.98
C ARG A 3 -5.16 -2.90 -8.92
N VAL A 4 -3.97 -3.19 -8.40
CA VAL A 4 -2.79 -3.58 -9.20
C VAL A 4 -2.71 -5.09 -9.43
N THR A 5 -3.01 -5.88 -8.40
CA THR A 5 -2.79 -7.34 -8.44
C THR A 5 -4.07 -8.18 -8.39
N GLY A 6 -5.24 -7.57 -8.23
CA GLY A 6 -6.52 -8.29 -8.13
C GLY A 6 -6.75 -9.07 -6.82
N ARG A 7 -5.77 -9.10 -5.90
CA ARG A 7 -5.82 -9.89 -4.66
C ARG A 7 -7.10 -9.58 -3.84
N PRO A 8 -7.85 -10.61 -3.39
CA PRO A 8 -9.11 -10.42 -2.67
C PRO A 8 -8.93 -9.96 -1.21
N HIS A 9 -7.89 -10.43 -0.52
CA HIS A 9 -7.66 -10.16 0.91
C HIS A 9 -6.42 -9.29 1.17
N GLY A 10 -6.37 -8.69 2.37
CA GLY A 10 -5.23 -7.89 2.82
C GLY A 10 -5.05 -6.59 2.02
N VAL A 11 -6.17 -5.94 1.71
CA VAL A 11 -6.24 -4.69 0.93
C VAL A 11 -6.60 -3.56 1.87
N TYR A 12 -5.85 -2.47 1.83
CA TYR A 12 -6.18 -1.26 2.56
C TYR A 12 -7.16 -0.43 1.73
N SER A 13 -8.41 -0.29 2.18
CA SER A 13 -9.48 0.38 1.43
C SER A 13 -9.14 1.83 1.05
N LYS A 14 -8.45 2.57 1.94
CA LYS A 14 -7.99 3.94 1.68
C LYS A 14 -7.08 4.06 0.45
N PHE A 15 -6.23 3.06 0.24
CA PHE A 15 -5.24 3.07 -0.84
C PHE A 15 -5.66 2.21 -2.03
N GLY A 16 -6.61 1.28 -1.86
CA GLY A 16 -7.00 0.31 -2.88
C GLY A 16 -5.89 -0.69 -3.24
N LEU A 17 -4.84 -0.78 -2.43
CA LEU A 17 -3.66 -1.62 -2.67
C LEU A 17 -3.55 -2.72 -1.61
N CYS A 18 -3.03 -3.88 -2.02
CA CYS A 18 -2.64 -4.92 -1.07
C CYS A 18 -1.39 -4.49 -0.29
N ARG A 19 -1.18 -5.10 0.89
CA ARG A 19 -0.07 -4.78 1.79
C ARG A 19 1.31 -4.71 1.12
N ASN A 20 1.62 -5.63 0.20
CA ASN A 20 2.92 -5.67 -0.47
C ASN A 20 3.08 -4.48 -1.43
N LYS A 21 2.06 -4.21 -2.25
CA LYS A 21 2.10 -3.09 -3.20
C LYS A 21 2.08 -1.74 -2.50
N LEU A 22 1.31 -1.62 -1.41
CA LEU A 22 1.35 -0.41 -0.59
C LEU A 22 2.74 -0.17 0.00
N ARG A 23 3.40 -1.21 0.52
CA ARG A 23 4.77 -1.12 1.04
C ARG A 23 5.77 -0.72 -0.05
N GLU A 24 5.70 -1.35 -1.23
CA GLU A 24 6.56 -1.01 -2.35
C GLU A 24 6.41 0.46 -2.78
N SER A 25 5.16 0.94 -2.94
CA SER A 25 4.88 2.35 -3.27
C SER A 25 5.31 3.32 -2.16
N ALA A 26 5.16 2.93 -0.89
CA ALA A 26 5.65 3.72 0.25
C ALA A 26 7.19 3.85 0.22
N MET A 27 7.91 2.76 -0.09
CA MET A 27 9.37 2.80 -0.20
C MET A 27 9.88 3.57 -1.41
N ARG A 28 9.08 3.65 -2.49
CA ARG A 28 9.36 4.52 -3.64
C ARG A 28 8.99 5.99 -3.41
N GLY A 29 8.32 6.32 -2.31
CA GLY A 29 7.85 7.69 -2.04
C GLY A 29 6.64 8.12 -2.86
N GLU A 30 5.94 7.18 -3.51
CA GLU A 30 4.75 7.48 -4.33
C GLU A 30 3.50 7.80 -3.50
N VAL A 31 3.50 7.42 -2.22
CA VAL A 31 2.36 7.64 -1.32
C VAL A 31 2.64 8.87 -0.46
N PRO A 32 1.99 10.02 -0.74
CA PRO A 32 2.25 11.25 0.00
C PRO A 32 1.84 11.10 1.47
N GLY A 33 2.73 11.52 2.38
CA GLY A 33 2.50 11.48 3.82
C GLY A 33 2.60 10.08 4.46
N LEU A 34 3.02 9.05 3.72
CA LEU A 34 3.27 7.72 4.27
C LEU A 34 4.77 7.51 4.52
N VAL A 35 5.16 7.52 5.79
CA VAL A 35 6.53 7.24 6.23
C VAL A 35 6.56 5.99 7.10
N LYS A 36 7.71 5.33 7.15
CA LYS A 36 7.94 4.21 8.06
C LYS A 36 7.94 4.76 9.50
N SER A 37 7.14 4.14 10.37
CA SER A 37 7.18 4.42 11.81
C SER A 37 8.60 4.25 12.37
N SER A 38 8.99 5.13 13.28
CA SER A 38 10.27 5.13 13.99
C SER A 38 10.10 5.05 15.51
N TRP A 39 8.94 4.58 15.98
CA TRP A 39 8.69 4.27 17.39
C TRP A 39 8.74 2.77 17.64
#